data_AF-A0AAW2VGI1-F1
#
_entry.id   AF-A0AAW2VGI1-F1
#
_cell.length_a   1.000
_cell.length_b   1.000
_cell.length_c   1.000
_cell.angle_alpha   90.00
_cell.angle_beta   90.00
_cell.angle_gamma   90.00
#
_symmetry.space_group_name_H-M   'P 1'
#
loop_
_entity.id
_entity.type
_entity.pdbx_description
1 polymer ?
#
loop_
_entity_poly.entity_id
_entity_poly.type
_entity_poly.pdbx_seq_one_letter_code
_entity_poly.pdbx_strand_id
1 'polypeptide(L)'
;MNLAMLAKQLWRIWCHLDKLLSRVLPARYFPHGDVLSVQLETLPSLTWPSLMAAQYLFRAGCRWRVGSGSHIRVWTDLWIPRAHSFKPIMPVPPILINLRVVDLIDPACSEWRREQVEEIFLPQDNEYILSIPLSRVGEEDWLVWHYSNNERFSIRSAYYLACSLEDRPCSSSLEADESP
;
A
#
# COMPACT_ATOMS: atom_id res chain seq x y z
N MET A 1 22.72 4.21 2.67
CA MET A 1 21.79 5.37 2.67
C MET A 1 20.69 5.08 3.70
N ASN A 2 20.30 6.01 4.57
CA ASN A 2 19.34 5.72 5.65
C ASN A 2 17.87 5.76 5.13
N LEU A 3 17.43 4.66 4.51
CA LEU A 3 16.10 4.53 3.88
C LEU A 3 14.95 4.83 4.85
N ALA A 4 15.07 4.44 6.12
CA ALA A 4 14.04 4.69 7.13
C ALA A 4 13.79 6.19 7.38
N MET A 5 14.84 7.02 7.31
CA MET A 5 14.71 8.48 7.47
C MET A 5 14.04 9.12 6.25
N LEU A 6 14.33 8.65 5.04
CA LEU A 6 13.67 9.10 3.82
C LEU A 6 12.20 8.66 3.77
N ALA A 7 11.89 7.44 4.22
CA ALA A 7 10.51 6.97 4.35
C ALA A 7 9.72 7.81 5.39
N LYS A 8 10.37 8.28 6.45
CA LYS A 8 9.76 9.24 7.38
C LYS A 8 9.42 10.56 6.70
N GLN A 9 10.29 11.05 5.81
CA GLN A 9 10.02 12.27 5.05
C GLN A 9 8.82 12.07 4.11
N LEU A 10 8.76 10.95 3.40
CA LEU A 10 7.61 10.55 2.59
C LEU A 10 6.31 10.47 3.40
N TRP A 11 6.34 9.81 4.56
CA TRP A 11 5.19 9.72 5.47
C TRP A 11 4.69 11.10 5.89
N ARG A 12 5.59 12.04 6.20
CA ARG A 12 5.19 13.41 6.56
C ARG A 12 4.62 14.18 5.39
N ILE A 13 5.14 14.00 4.18
CA ILE A 13 4.61 14.62 2.96
C ILE A 13 3.17 14.14 2.70
N TRP A 14 2.92 12.87 2.95
CA TRP A 14 1.63 12.23 2.68
C TRP A 14 0.59 12.50 3.78
N CYS A 15 0.95 12.38 5.06
CA CYS A 15 0.02 12.59 6.18
C CYS A 15 -0.17 14.06 6.61
N HIS A 16 0.76 14.97 6.26
CA HIS A 16 0.63 16.39 6.60
C HIS A 16 0.48 17.23 5.34
N LEU A 17 -0.78 17.53 5.00
CA LEU A 17 -1.17 18.34 3.84
C LEU A 17 -0.79 19.84 3.96
N ASP A 18 -0.35 20.33 5.13
CA ASP A 18 -0.28 21.78 5.44
C ASP A 18 1.08 22.47 5.23
N LYS A 19 2.05 21.84 4.54
CA LYS A 19 3.39 22.46 4.34
C LYS A 19 3.73 22.60 2.87
N LEU A 20 4.46 23.66 2.52
CA LEU A 20 4.82 24.00 1.14
C LEU A 20 5.36 22.80 0.33
N LEU A 21 6.12 21.91 0.98
CA LEU A 21 6.66 20.68 0.40
C LEU A 21 5.60 19.64 -0.01
N SER A 22 4.49 19.49 0.73
CA SER A 22 3.40 18.58 0.35
C SER A 22 2.55 19.10 -0.80
N ARG A 23 2.64 20.39 -1.14
CA ARG A 23 2.02 20.96 -2.35
C ARG A 23 2.96 20.91 -3.54
N VAL A 24 4.23 21.27 -3.33
CA VAL A 24 5.22 21.40 -4.41
C VAL A 24 5.73 20.04 -4.87
N LEU A 25 5.95 19.07 -3.96
CA LEU A 25 6.51 17.78 -4.35
C LEU A 25 5.50 16.96 -5.17
N PRO A 26 4.22 16.80 -4.80
CA PRO A 26 3.28 16.12 -5.66
C PRO A 26 3.01 16.84 -6.97
N ALA A 27 2.91 18.17 -6.98
CA ALA A 27 2.74 18.90 -8.24
C ALA A 27 3.94 18.75 -9.20
N ARG A 28 5.16 18.59 -8.67
CA ARG A 28 6.39 18.48 -9.47
C ARG A 28 6.74 17.05 -9.86
N TYR A 29 6.42 16.08 -9.01
CA TYR A 29 6.87 14.70 -9.12
C TYR A 29 5.73 13.69 -9.32
N PHE A 30 4.49 14.07 -9.02
CA PHE A 30 3.28 13.24 -9.07
C PHE A 30 2.12 13.98 -9.79
N PRO A 31 2.30 14.50 -11.02
CA PRO A 31 1.28 15.33 -11.67
C PRO A 31 -0.02 14.56 -12.02
N HIS A 32 0.06 13.23 -12.15
CA HIS A 32 -1.05 12.38 -12.60
C HIS A 32 -1.23 11.10 -11.76
N GLY A 33 -0.64 11.01 -10.56
CA GLY A 33 -0.69 9.77 -9.77
C GLY A 33 -0.43 9.96 -8.28
N ASP A 34 -0.63 8.88 -7.51
CA ASP A 34 -0.34 8.82 -6.08
C ASP A 34 1.13 8.42 -5.85
N VAL A 35 1.69 8.76 -4.68
CA VAL A 35 3.02 8.32 -4.23
C VAL A 35 3.16 6.80 -4.33
N LEU A 36 2.06 6.05 -4.21
CA LEU A 36 2.03 4.60 -4.30
C LEU A 36 1.92 4.05 -5.74
N SER A 37 1.71 4.88 -6.77
CA SER A 37 1.52 4.44 -8.16
C SER A 37 2.56 4.95 -9.15
N VAL A 38 3.40 5.90 -8.77
CA VAL A 38 4.35 6.54 -9.70
C VAL A 38 5.48 5.60 -10.11
N GLN A 39 5.73 5.54 -11.41
CA GLN A 39 6.84 4.83 -12.04
C GLN A 39 8.03 5.78 -12.25
N LEU A 40 9.24 5.21 -12.31
CA LEU A 40 10.51 5.92 -12.40
C LEU A 40 10.67 6.57 -13.78
N GLU A 41 9.92 7.63 -14.07
CA GLU A 41 10.23 8.48 -15.20
C GLU A 41 11.44 9.35 -14.86
N THR A 42 12.33 9.49 -15.83
CA THR A 42 13.72 9.98 -15.74
C THR A 42 13.79 11.47 -15.36
N LEU A 43 13.54 11.78 -14.09
CA LEU A 43 13.73 13.12 -13.55
C LEU A 43 15.21 13.36 -13.20
N PRO A 44 15.82 14.45 -13.66
CA PRO A 44 17.27 14.72 -13.54
C PRO A 44 17.68 15.25 -12.16
N SER A 45 17.02 14.81 -11.08
CA SER A 45 17.33 15.30 -9.72
C SER A 45 18.06 14.25 -8.88
N LEU A 46 19.14 14.65 -8.22
CA LEU A 46 19.94 13.83 -7.30
C LEU A 46 19.14 13.26 -6.11
N THR A 47 18.01 13.87 -5.77
CA THR A 47 17.13 13.46 -4.66
C THR A 47 16.04 12.47 -5.07
N TRP A 48 15.76 12.32 -6.37
CA TRP A 48 14.67 11.45 -6.83
C TRP A 48 14.97 9.96 -6.67
N PRO A 49 16.16 9.44 -7.05
CA PRO A 49 16.49 8.04 -6.82
C PRO A 49 16.42 7.62 -5.35
N SER A 50 16.82 8.51 -4.43
CA SER A 50 16.77 8.23 -2.99
C SER A 50 15.35 8.24 -2.43
N LEU A 51 14.49 9.13 -2.93
CA LEU A 51 13.06 9.14 -2.61
C LEU A 51 12.35 7.89 -3.17
N MET A 52 12.70 7.43 -4.37
CA MET A 52 12.16 6.22 -4.99
C MET A 52 12.61 4.96 -4.25
N ALA A 53 13.86 4.89 -3.79
CA ALA A 53 14.30 3.80 -2.92
C ALA A 53 13.49 3.74 -1.61
N ALA A 54 13.14 4.91 -1.05
CA ALA A 54 12.27 4.98 0.13
C ALA A 54 10.79 4.70 -0.19
N GLN A 55 10.33 4.93 -1.42
CA GLN A 55 8.97 4.61 -1.88
C GLN A 55 8.72 3.10 -1.85
N TYR A 56 9.71 2.27 -2.22
CA TYR A 56 9.59 0.81 -2.10
C TYR A 56 9.36 0.39 -0.64
N LEU A 57 10.17 0.91 0.29
CA LEU A 57 10.01 0.68 1.72
C LEU A 57 8.65 1.17 2.23
N PHE A 58 8.21 2.32 1.74
CA PHE A 58 6.93 2.93 2.08
C PHE A 58 5.75 2.05 1.61
N ARG A 59 5.77 1.57 0.36
CA ARG A 59 4.77 0.63 -0.19
C ARG A 59 4.75 -0.69 0.57
N ALA A 60 5.92 -1.21 0.95
CA ALA A 60 6.02 -2.44 1.71
C ALA A 60 5.50 -2.30 3.16
N GLY A 61 5.48 -1.10 3.71
CA GLY A 61 5.09 -0.84 5.10
C GLY A 61 3.72 -0.22 5.32
N CYS A 62 3.10 0.31 4.27
CA CYS A 62 1.82 1.00 4.34
C CYS A 62 0.69 0.16 3.76
N ARG A 63 -0.49 0.31 4.37
CA ARG A 63 -1.76 -0.21 3.84
C ARG A 63 -2.87 0.80 4.09
N TRP A 64 -3.92 0.75 3.30
CA TRP A 64 -5.18 1.43 3.53
C TRP A 64 -5.93 0.76 4.68
N ARG A 65 -6.42 1.57 5.60
CA ARG A 65 -7.43 1.21 6.58
C ARG A 65 -8.79 1.57 5.99
N VAL A 66 -9.68 0.59 6.01
CA VAL A 66 -11.03 0.72 5.45
C VAL A 66 -11.88 1.55 6.40
N GLY A 67 -12.32 2.72 5.94
CA GLY A 67 -13.39 3.50 6.56
C GLY A 67 -14.67 3.29 5.76
N SER A 68 -14.87 4.13 4.74
CA SER A 68 -15.97 4.01 3.77
C SER A 68 -15.78 2.90 2.72
N GLY A 69 -14.53 2.55 2.41
CA GLY A 69 -14.16 1.64 1.33
C GLY A 69 -14.39 2.19 -0.09
N SER A 70 -14.82 3.45 -0.21
CA SER A 70 -15.24 4.04 -1.49
C SER A 70 -14.06 4.38 -2.41
N HIS A 71 -12.87 4.62 -1.85
CA HIS A 71 -11.68 4.96 -2.62
C HIS A 71 -10.73 3.78 -2.82
N ILE A 72 -10.96 2.65 -2.14
CA ILE A 72 -10.08 1.49 -2.16
C ILE A 72 -10.54 0.50 -3.23
N ARG A 73 -9.68 0.24 -4.21
CA ARG A 73 -9.87 -0.83 -5.20
C ARG A 73 -9.35 -2.14 -4.61
N VAL A 74 -10.19 -3.16 -4.66
CA VAL A 74 -9.94 -4.47 -4.02
C VAL A 74 -8.60 -5.09 -4.46
N TRP A 75 -8.29 -5.01 -5.73
CA TRP A 75 -7.18 -5.74 -6.35
C TRP A 75 -5.90 -4.91 -6.53
N THR A 76 -6.04 -3.59 -6.67
CA THR A 76 -4.93 -2.70 -6.98
C THR A 76 -4.28 -2.13 -5.71
N ASP A 77 -5.10 -1.80 -4.71
CA ASP A 77 -4.65 -1.08 -3.54
C ASP A 77 -4.26 -2.04 -2.41
N LEU A 78 -3.40 -1.59 -1.51
CA LEU A 78 -2.85 -2.38 -0.39
C LEU A 78 -3.77 -2.20 0.82
N TRP A 79 -4.69 -3.12 1.14
CA TRP A 79 -5.66 -2.90 2.24
C TRP A 79 -5.81 -4.09 3.20
N ILE A 80 -5.56 -5.30 2.74
CA ILE A 80 -5.72 -6.54 3.53
C ILE A 80 -4.56 -6.65 4.54
N PRO A 81 -4.80 -6.84 5.85
CA PRO A 81 -3.76 -6.87 6.88
C PRO A 81 -2.99 -8.20 6.92
N ARG A 82 -2.25 -8.52 5.85
CA ARG A 82 -1.40 -9.72 5.76
C ARG A 82 0.08 -9.38 5.65
N ALA A 83 0.94 -10.29 6.09
CA ALA A 83 2.36 -10.00 6.33
C ALA A 83 3.24 -9.65 5.11
N HIS A 84 2.78 -9.81 3.85
CA HIS A 84 3.69 -9.74 2.69
C HIS A 84 3.22 -8.89 1.50
N SER A 85 1.94 -8.96 1.13
CA SER A 85 1.45 -8.33 -0.11
C SER A 85 0.36 -7.28 0.10
N PHE A 86 -0.27 -7.24 1.29
CA PHE A 86 -1.48 -6.47 1.60
C PHE A 86 -2.62 -6.57 0.56
N LYS A 87 -2.56 -7.59 -0.29
CA LYS A 87 -3.43 -7.83 -1.44
C LYS A 87 -3.97 -9.25 -1.38
N PRO A 88 -5.10 -9.50 -2.07
CA PRO A 88 -5.57 -10.86 -2.32
C PRO A 88 -4.46 -11.74 -2.92
N ILE A 89 -4.48 -13.05 -2.62
CA ILE A 89 -3.53 -14.03 -3.19
C ILE A 89 -3.78 -14.18 -4.69
N MET A 90 -5.05 -14.22 -5.06
CA MET A 90 -5.46 -14.58 -6.41
C MET A 90 -5.18 -13.45 -7.41
N PRO A 91 -4.87 -13.81 -8.68
CA PRO A 91 -4.68 -12.83 -9.73
C PRO A 91 -5.97 -12.06 -9.99
N VAL A 92 -5.84 -10.80 -10.41
CA VAL A 92 -6.98 -9.91 -10.65
C VAL A 92 -7.87 -10.48 -11.75
N PRO A 93 -9.13 -10.84 -11.46
CA PRO A 93 -10.07 -11.25 -12.50
C PRO A 93 -10.40 -10.02 -13.36
N PRO A 94 -10.32 -10.08 -14.71
CA PRO A 94 -10.58 -8.92 -15.57
C PRO A 94 -11.96 -8.28 -15.33
N ILE A 95 -12.95 -9.11 -14.99
CA ILE A 95 -14.33 -8.69 -14.72
C ILE A 95 -14.43 -7.89 -13.41
N LEU A 96 -13.56 -8.16 -12.44
CA LEU A 96 -13.60 -7.56 -11.10
C LEU A 96 -12.56 -6.45 -10.92
N ILE A 97 -11.90 -5.99 -11.98
CA ILE A 97 -10.82 -4.99 -11.88
C ILE A 97 -11.27 -3.66 -11.26
N ASN A 98 -12.55 -3.30 -11.44
CA ASN A 98 -13.14 -2.06 -10.92
C ASN A 98 -13.84 -2.25 -9.57
N LEU A 99 -13.83 -3.46 -8.99
CA LEU A 99 -14.48 -3.77 -7.73
C LEU A 99 -13.84 -2.94 -6.60
N ARG A 100 -14.69 -2.24 -5.84
CA ARG A 100 -14.27 -1.43 -4.70
C ARG A 100 -14.62 -2.13 -3.39
N VAL A 101 -13.93 -1.74 -2.32
CA VAL A 101 -14.17 -2.31 -1.00
C VAL A 101 -15.58 -1.98 -0.50
N VAL A 102 -16.12 -0.80 -0.85
CA VAL A 102 -17.52 -0.42 -0.53
C VAL A 102 -18.55 -1.40 -1.09
N ASP A 103 -18.28 -2.03 -2.24
CA ASP A 103 -19.21 -2.97 -2.87
C ASP A 103 -19.34 -4.27 -2.06
N LEU A 104 -18.30 -4.60 -1.27
CA LEU A 104 -18.25 -5.76 -0.37
C LEU A 104 -18.86 -5.47 1.01
N ILE A 105 -19.30 -4.23 1.27
CA ILE A 105 -19.86 -3.81 2.55
C ILE A 105 -21.38 -3.66 2.42
N ASP A 106 -22.11 -4.07 3.45
CA ASP A 106 -23.53 -3.81 3.56
C ASP A 106 -23.74 -2.39 4.14
N PRO A 107 -24.37 -1.47 3.37
CA PRO A 107 -24.60 -0.10 3.82
C PRO A 107 -25.59 0.01 4.99
N ALA A 108 -26.43 -1.00 5.25
CA ALA A 108 -27.44 -0.94 6.30
C ALA A 108 -26.87 -1.26 7.70
N CYS A 109 -25.94 -2.22 7.78
CA CYS A 109 -25.37 -2.68 9.05
C CYS A 109 -23.88 -2.38 9.25
N SER A 110 -23.19 -1.85 8.23
CA SER A 110 -21.73 -1.64 8.24
C SER A 110 -20.97 -2.95 8.52
N GLU A 111 -21.43 -4.04 7.92
CA GLU A 111 -20.80 -5.37 8.01
C GLU A 111 -20.37 -5.83 6.62
N TRP A 112 -19.41 -6.76 6.58
CA TRP A 112 -18.99 -7.39 5.34
C TRP A 112 -20.11 -8.27 4.78
N ARG A 113 -20.35 -8.18 3.47
CA ARG A 113 -21.20 -9.13 2.74
C ARG A 113 -20.48 -10.47 2.64
N ARG A 114 -20.58 -11.26 3.71
CA ARG A 114 -19.85 -12.53 3.88
C ARG A 114 -19.94 -13.44 2.67
N GLU A 115 -21.15 -13.62 2.13
CA GLU A 115 -21.38 -14.49 0.97
C GLU A 115 -20.58 -14.04 -0.26
N GLN A 116 -20.54 -12.73 -0.54
CA GLN A 116 -19.77 -12.19 -1.66
C GLN A 116 -18.27 -12.30 -1.44
N VAL A 117 -17.81 -12.07 -0.21
CA VAL A 117 -16.39 -12.23 0.14
C VAL A 117 -15.99 -13.69 -0.05
N GLU A 118 -16.79 -14.64 0.43
CA GLU A 118 -16.52 -16.07 0.30
C GLU A 118 -16.59 -16.59 -1.14
N GLU A 119 -17.40 -15.98 -2.00
CA GLU A 119 -17.48 -16.30 -3.43
C GLU A 119 -16.29 -15.73 -4.23
N ILE A 120 -15.85 -14.51 -3.89
CA ILE A 120 -14.84 -13.78 -4.65
C ILE A 120 -13.42 -14.15 -4.24
N PHE A 121 -13.17 -14.43 -2.95
CA PHE A 121 -11.82 -14.62 -2.44
C PHE A 121 -11.57 -16.03 -1.87
N LEU A 122 -10.29 -16.41 -1.80
CA LEU A 122 -9.87 -17.66 -1.19
C LEU A 122 -10.10 -17.64 0.33
N PRO A 123 -10.30 -18.82 0.97
CA PRO A 123 -10.51 -18.91 2.41
C PRO A 123 -9.46 -18.18 3.25
N GLN A 124 -8.19 -18.20 2.82
CA GLN A 124 -7.13 -17.49 3.52
C GLN A 124 -7.32 -15.97 3.49
N ASP A 125 -7.80 -15.41 2.38
CA ASP A 125 -8.07 -13.98 2.27
C ASP A 125 -9.35 -13.62 3.03
N ASN A 126 -10.36 -14.50 3.04
CA ASN A 126 -11.61 -14.31 3.79
C ASN A 126 -11.36 -14.07 5.28
N GLU A 127 -10.48 -14.86 5.89
CA GLU A 127 -10.10 -14.70 7.31
C GLU A 127 -9.55 -13.29 7.61
N TYR A 128 -8.69 -12.77 6.72
CA TYR A 128 -8.15 -11.42 6.88
C TYR A 128 -9.18 -10.33 6.58
N ILE A 129 -9.99 -10.48 5.53
CA ILE A 129 -10.98 -9.46 5.14
C ILE A 129 -12.05 -9.33 6.22
N LEU A 130 -12.61 -10.46 6.67
CA LEU A 130 -13.70 -10.49 7.64
C LEU A 130 -13.26 -10.08 9.05
N SER A 131 -11.95 -10.13 9.35
CA SER A 131 -11.41 -9.65 10.62
C SER A 131 -11.11 -8.15 10.63
N ILE A 132 -11.21 -7.46 9.48
CA ILE A 132 -11.06 -6.00 9.43
C ILE A 132 -12.28 -5.36 10.10
N PRO A 133 -12.09 -4.58 11.18
CA PRO A 133 -13.19 -3.84 11.79
C PRO A 133 -13.64 -2.72 10.86
N LEU A 134 -14.94 -2.67 10.56
CA LEU A 134 -15.55 -1.58 9.81
C LEU A 134 -16.02 -0.47 10.78
N SER A 135 -15.70 0.77 10.44
CA SER A 135 -16.18 1.93 11.20
C SER A 135 -17.67 2.15 10.93
N ARG A 136 -18.49 2.21 11.99
CA ARG A 136 -19.91 2.61 11.89
C ARG A 136 -20.08 4.11 11.68
N VAL A 137 -19.06 4.86 12.06
CA VAL A 137 -18.93 6.29 11.82
C VAL A 137 -18.39 6.44 10.41
N GLY A 138 -18.95 7.35 9.60
CA GLY A 138 -18.53 7.61 8.22
C GLY A 138 -17.14 8.23 8.11
N GLU A 139 -16.13 7.53 8.62
CA GLU A 139 -14.73 7.87 8.48
C GLU A 139 -14.30 7.60 7.03
N GLU A 140 -13.51 8.51 6.48
CA GLU A 140 -12.92 8.34 5.16
C GLU A 140 -11.88 7.22 5.19
N ASP A 141 -11.39 6.79 4.02
CA ASP A 141 -10.29 5.83 3.96
C ASP A 141 -8.96 6.54 4.24
N TRP A 142 -8.07 5.97 5.07
CA TRP A 142 -6.74 6.54 5.33
C TRP A 142 -5.63 5.49 5.32
N LEU A 143 -4.41 5.92 5.03
CA LEU A 143 -3.24 5.05 5.04
C LEU A 143 -2.67 4.91 6.44
N VAL A 144 -2.28 3.69 6.79
CA VAL A 144 -1.70 3.32 8.07
C VAL A 144 -0.36 2.64 7.87
N TRP A 145 0.53 2.83 8.84
CA TRP A 145 1.78 2.07 8.90
C TRP A 145 1.54 0.73 9.60
N HIS A 146 1.65 -0.37 8.85
CA HIS A 146 1.28 -1.71 9.34
C HIS A 146 2.19 -2.22 10.47
N TYR A 147 3.49 -1.91 10.41
CA TYR A 147 4.49 -2.43 11.36
C TYR A 147 4.57 -1.64 12.68
N SER A 148 3.48 -0.94 13.07
CA SER A 148 3.38 -0.26 14.36
C SER A 148 2.01 -0.48 14.99
N ASN A 149 1.98 -0.78 16.29
CA ASN A 149 0.75 -1.06 17.04
C ASN A 149 -0.24 0.11 17.10
N ASN A 150 0.23 1.33 16.87
CA ASN A 150 -0.59 2.55 16.86
C ASN A 150 -0.85 3.07 15.45
N GLU A 151 -0.54 2.27 14.41
CA GLU A 151 -0.73 2.61 13.00
C GLU A 151 0.06 3.84 12.51
N ARG A 152 0.95 4.37 13.36
CA ARG A 152 1.81 5.52 13.03
C ARG A 152 3.19 5.04 12.62
N PHE A 153 3.76 5.75 11.65
CA PHE A 153 5.12 5.51 11.21
C PHE A 153 6.13 5.70 12.35
N SER A 154 7.04 4.75 12.48
CA SER A 154 8.22 4.87 13.34
C SER A 154 9.49 4.56 12.54
N ILE A 155 10.57 5.31 12.81
CA ILE A 155 11.87 5.07 12.15
C ILE A 155 12.36 3.67 12.47
N ARG A 156 12.15 3.20 13.71
CA ARG A 156 12.59 1.90 14.18
C ARG A 156 11.93 0.76 13.39
N SER A 157 10.60 0.78 13.26
CA SER A 157 9.88 -0.23 12.46
C SER A 157 10.23 -0.17 10.98
N ALA A 158 10.42 1.04 10.42
CA ALA A 158 10.83 1.20 9.04
C ALA A 158 12.26 0.70 8.78
N TYR A 159 13.16 0.85 9.75
CA TYR A 159 14.51 0.30 9.69
C TYR A 159 14.49 -1.22 9.69
N TYR A 160 13.75 -1.86 10.61
CA TYR A 160 13.63 -3.32 10.63
C TYR A 160 13.02 -3.87 9.35
N LEU A 161 12.00 -3.19 8.82
CA LEU A 161 11.41 -3.56 7.53
C LEU A 161 12.46 -3.46 6.41
N ALA A 162 13.24 -2.39 6.36
CA ALA A 162 14.30 -2.22 5.35
C ALA A 162 15.32 -3.38 5.40
N CYS A 163 15.81 -3.73 6.58
CA CYS A 163 16.71 -4.89 6.74
C CYS A 163 16.05 -6.20 6.25
N SER A 164 14.79 -6.44 6.63
CA SER A 164 14.08 -7.66 6.21
C SER A 164 13.84 -7.77 4.70
N LEU A 165 13.85 -6.64 3.99
CA LEU A 165 13.72 -6.60 2.53
C LEU A 165 15.08 -6.78 1.85
N GLU A 166 16.17 -6.28 2.44
CA GLU A 166 17.54 -6.49 1.97
C GLU A 166 18.01 -7.95 2.14
N ASP A 167 17.53 -8.64 3.18
CA ASP A 167 17.82 -10.06 3.43
C ASP A 167 17.06 -11.04 2.51
N ARG A 168 16.13 -10.56 1.65
CA ARG A 168 15.53 -11.41 0.62
C ARG A 168 16.54 -11.56 -0.52
N PRO A 169 17.12 -12.76 -0.75
CA PRO A 169 18.01 -12.94 -1.88
C PRO A 169 17.25 -12.63 -3.16
N CYS A 170 17.85 -11.79 -3.99
CA CYS A 170 17.39 -11.40 -5.31
C CYS A 170 17.19 -12.67 -6.17
N SER A 171 15.97 -13.19 -6.24
CA SER A 171 15.57 -14.18 -7.26
C SER A 171 15.29 -13.43 -8.57
N SER A 172 16.30 -12.75 -9.11
CA SER A 172 16.30 -12.26 -10.49
C SER A 172 17.73 -12.14 -11.02
N SER A 173 18.46 -13.25 -10.92
CA SER A 173 19.67 -13.49 -11.72
C SER A 173 19.75 -14.99 -11.92
N LEU A 174 19.24 -15.49 -13.04
CA LEU A 174 19.67 -16.72 -13.74
C LEU A 174 18.70 -16.94 -14.90
N GLU A 175 18.99 -16.30 -16.03
CA GLU A 175 18.86 -16.88 -17.38
C GLU A 175 19.44 -15.86 -18.36
N ALA A 176 20.77 -15.84 -18.44
CA ALA A 176 21.50 -15.32 -19.58
C ALA A 176 22.63 -16.31 -19.88
N ASP A 177 22.61 -16.78 -21.13
CA ASP A 177 23.62 -17.58 -21.84
C ASP A 177 23.93 -18.99 -21.34
N GLU A 178 23.48 -19.98 -22.12
CA GLU A 178 24.41 -20.73 -22.97
C GLU A 178 23.65 -21.40 -24.14
N SER A 179 23.91 -20.91 -25.35
CA SER A 179 23.77 -21.69 -26.60
C SER A 179 25.07 -21.54 -27.37
N PRO A 180 25.51 -22.61 -28.03
CA PRO A 180 25.63 -22.55 -29.48
C PRO A 180 24.79 -23.61 -30.19
#